data_AF-A0A9W9CS61-F1
#
_entry.id   AF-A0A9W9CS61-F1
#
_cell.length_a   1.000
_cell.length_b   1.000
_cell.length_c   1.000
_cell.angle_alpha   90.00
_cell.angle_beta   90.00
_cell.angle_gamma   90.00
#
_symmetry.space_group_name_H-M   'P 1'
#
loop_
_entity.id
_entity.type
_entity.pdbx_description
1 polymer ?
#
loop_
_entity_poly.entity_id
_entity_poly.type
_entity_poly.pdbx_seq_one_letter_code
_entity_poly.pdbx_strand_id
1 'polypeptide(L)'
;MVDCESSSCNRTFVNWHAANQHMDAVGHWECETCYDTFWSEEAASDHMNDYDHWLPEFECEGCYARFDTVVEMNRHMHQKSHWRNHWCGECQRGFESEANLKAHLNSSVHRKDNITCPFCKRGFVTATGVTHHLETGSCPSARSLNRDTILTEIRRRDPNHLITKKLLTHPDSSSTITATRASWNPYREPKPACQLPGS
;
A
#
# COMPACT_ATOMS: atom_id res chain seq x y z
N MET A 1 31.48 -30.05 7.80
CA MET A 1 32.63 -29.15 7.53
C MET A 1 32.03 -27.78 7.22
N VAL A 2 32.72 -26.71 7.59
CA VAL A 2 32.29 -25.31 7.41
C VAL A 2 33.31 -24.65 6.48
N ASP A 3 32.84 -24.05 5.39
CA ASP A 3 33.72 -23.37 4.43
C ASP A 3 34.10 -21.98 4.94
N CYS A 4 35.25 -21.46 4.51
CA CYS A 4 35.66 -20.08 4.79
C CYS A 4 34.71 -19.10 4.07
N GLU A 5 34.33 -18.01 4.74
CA GLU A 5 33.39 -17.04 4.17
C GLU A 5 34.04 -16.07 3.15
N SER A 6 35.36 -15.90 3.17
CA SER A 6 36.04 -15.06 2.15
C SER A 6 36.00 -15.71 0.77
N SER A 7 35.60 -14.92 -0.21
CA SER A 7 35.52 -15.26 -1.64
C SER A 7 36.87 -15.65 -2.24
N SER A 8 37.98 -15.28 -1.58
CA SER A 8 39.35 -15.56 -2.00
C SER A 8 39.92 -16.84 -1.39
N CYS A 9 39.18 -17.52 -0.49
CA CYS A 9 39.67 -18.63 0.31
C CYS A 9 38.80 -19.89 0.17
N ASN A 10 39.40 -21.00 -0.31
CA ASN A 10 38.70 -22.29 -0.44
C ASN A 10 39.00 -23.26 0.72
N ARG A 11 39.30 -22.76 1.93
CA ARG A 11 39.57 -23.62 3.09
C ARG A 11 38.29 -24.08 3.76
N THR A 12 38.31 -25.31 4.25
CA THR A 12 37.20 -25.93 5.00
C THR A 12 37.64 -26.31 6.40
N PHE A 13 36.77 -26.13 7.39
CA PHE A 13 37.04 -26.31 8.80
C PHE A 13 36.09 -27.33 9.43
N VAL A 14 36.49 -27.83 10.61
CA VAL A 14 35.70 -28.82 11.36
C VAL A 14 34.44 -28.24 11.99
N ASN A 15 34.46 -26.97 12.37
CA ASN A 15 33.34 -26.23 12.95
C ASN A 15 33.49 -24.72 12.71
N TRP A 16 32.45 -23.95 13.02
CA TRP A 16 32.41 -22.49 12.82
C TRP A 16 33.46 -21.75 13.66
N HIS A 17 33.74 -22.20 14.90
CA HIS A 17 34.75 -21.56 15.75
C HIS A 17 36.16 -21.61 15.14
N ALA A 18 36.54 -22.75 14.56
CA ALA A 18 37.81 -22.90 13.84
C ALA A 18 37.87 -22.07 12.55
N ALA A 19 36.73 -21.91 11.86
CA ALA A 19 36.62 -21.02 10.71
C ALA A 19 36.77 -19.55 11.13
N ASN A 20 36.10 -19.11 12.20
CA ASN A 20 36.20 -17.73 12.70
C ASN A 20 37.62 -17.38 13.17
N GLN A 21 38.26 -18.28 13.93
CA GLN A 21 39.67 -18.09 14.29
C GLN A 21 40.57 -17.98 13.06
N HIS A 22 40.27 -18.73 11.99
CA HIS A 22 40.98 -18.55 10.73
C HIS A 22 40.71 -17.17 10.14
N MET A 23 39.45 -16.74 10.04
CA MET A 23 39.06 -15.42 9.52
C MET A 23 39.83 -14.29 10.21
N ASP A 24 39.88 -14.32 11.54
CA ASP A 24 40.61 -13.35 12.36
C ASP A 24 42.13 -13.45 12.14
N ALA A 25 42.68 -14.66 12.02
CA ALA A 25 44.11 -14.88 11.94
C ALA A 25 44.74 -14.54 10.59
N VAL A 26 43.97 -14.45 9.50
CA VAL A 26 44.46 -14.10 8.16
C VAL A 26 43.83 -12.84 7.58
N GLY A 27 42.93 -12.20 8.31
CA GLY A 27 42.30 -10.96 7.87
C GLY A 27 41.30 -11.15 6.74
N HIS A 28 40.48 -12.21 6.81
CA HIS A 28 39.55 -12.58 5.73
C HIS A 28 38.16 -11.95 5.87
N TRP A 29 37.96 -11.00 6.78
CA TRP A 29 36.73 -10.21 6.80
C TRP A 29 36.81 -9.17 5.68
N GLU A 30 36.05 -9.34 4.60
CA GLU A 30 36.15 -8.50 3.39
C GLU A 30 34.93 -7.60 3.22
N CYS A 31 35.13 -6.39 2.70
CA CYS A 31 34.03 -5.53 2.27
C CYS A 31 33.46 -6.00 0.92
N GLU A 32 32.14 -6.02 0.76
CA GLU A 32 31.50 -6.44 -0.49
C GLU A 32 31.53 -5.38 -1.60
N THR A 33 31.76 -4.11 -1.25
CA THR A 33 31.70 -2.97 -2.18
C THR A 33 33.06 -2.33 -2.47
N CYS A 34 34.08 -2.65 -1.68
CA CYS A 34 35.47 -2.25 -1.92
C CYS A 34 36.43 -3.45 -1.81
N TYR A 35 37.74 -3.19 -1.78
CA TYR A 35 38.77 -4.23 -1.70
C TYR A 35 39.41 -4.33 -0.30
N ASP A 36 38.84 -3.66 0.70
CA ASP A 36 39.40 -3.62 2.04
C ASP A 36 39.10 -4.92 2.79
N THR A 37 40.10 -5.38 3.55
CA THR A 37 40.06 -6.61 4.35
C THR A 37 40.46 -6.32 5.79
N PHE A 38 39.83 -7.00 6.75
CA PHE A 38 39.91 -6.72 8.17
C PHE A 38 40.22 -8.00 8.97
N TRP A 39 40.83 -7.80 10.15
CA TRP A 39 41.29 -8.87 11.06
C TRP A 39 40.29 -9.23 12.14
N SER A 40 39.11 -8.61 12.12
CA SER A 40 37.98 -8.97 12.96
C SER A 40 36.67 -8.57 12.28
N GLU A 41 35.60 -9.29 12.61
CA GLU A 41 34.24 -8.98 12.18
C GLU A 41 33.82 -7.58 12.61
N GLU A 42 34.19 -7.16 13.83
CA GLU A 42 33.88 -5.84 14.39
C GLU A 42 34.50 -4.70 13.55
N ALA A 43 35.77 -4.84 13.15
CA ALA A 43 36.43 -3.82 12.33
C ALA A 43 35.84 -3.73 10.92
N ALA A 44 35.41 -4.86 10.34
CA ALA A 44 34.69 -4.86 9.09
C ALA A 44 33.31 -4.20 9.24
N SER A 45 32.57 -4.52 10.31
CA SER A 45 31.26 -3.93 10.59
C SER A 45 31.33 -2.41 10.78
N ASP A 46 32.32 -1.92 11.53
CA ASP A 46 32.56 -0.48 11.70
C ASP A 46 32.83 0.19 10.36
N HIS A 47 33.67 -0.40 9.50
CA HIS A 47 33.89 0.10 8.15
C HIS A 47 32.59 0.13 7.33
N MET A 48 31.79 -0.93 7.37
CA MET A 48 30.54 -0.99 6.62
C MET A 48 29.56 0.10 7.06
N ASN A 49 29.53 0.42 8.36
CA ASN A 49 28.69 1.49 8.93
C ASN A 49 29.23 2.90 8.63
N ASP A 50 30.54 3.11 8.76
CA ASP A 50 31.18 4.42 8.59
C ASP A 50 31.12 4.91 7.14
N TYR A 51 31.20 3.97 6.19
CA TYR A 51 31.23 4.26 4.76
C TYR A 51 29.94 3.90 4.01
N ASP A 52 28.92 3.41 4.72
CA ASP A 52 27.64 2.99 4.14
C ASP A 52 27.82 1.97 3.00
N HIS A 53 28.68 0.99 3.25
CA HIS A 53 29.07 -0.04 2.27
C HIS A 53 28.16 -1.27 2.28
N TRP A 54 27.10 -1.27 3.10
CA TRP A 54 26.10 -2.31 3.12
C TRP A 54 25.35 -2.37 1.78
N LEU A 55 25.22 -3.57 1.21
CA LEU A 55 24.35 -3.76 0.06
C LEU A 55 22.88 -3.68 0.51
N PRO A 56 21.99 -3.13 -0.32
CA PRO A 56 20.57 -3.07 0.01
C PRO A 56 20.01 -4.48 0.18
N GLU A 57 19.40 -4.74 1.34
CA GLU A 57 18.95 -6.07 1.75
C GLU A 57 17.67 -6.52 1.02
N PHE A 58 16.80 -5.57 0.65
CA PHE A 58 15.44 -5.88 0.20
C PHE A 58 15.33 -5.83 -1.33
N GLU A 59 15.08 -6.97 -1.96
CA GLU A 59 14.91 -7.11 -3.40
C GLU A 59 13.44 -7.14 -3.82
N CYS A 60 13.12 -6.53 -4.96
CA CYS A 60 11.80 -6.59 -5.56
C CYS A 60 11.51 -7.97 -6.19
N GLU A 61 10.32 -8.54 -5.94
CA GLU A 61 9.98 -9.85 -6.52
C GLU A 61 9.70 -9.82 -8.04
N GLY A 62 9.39 -8.64 -8.58
CA GLY A 62 9.00 -8.44 -9.97
C GLY A 62 10.08 -7.84 -10.88
N CYS A 63 11.21 -7.40 -10.33
CA CYS A 63 12.35 -6.86 -11.08
C CYS A 63 13.63 -6.87 -10.23
N TYR A 64 14.78 -6.54 -10.81
CA TYR A 64 16.07 -6.56 -10.11
C TYR A 64 16.36 -5.33 -9.22
N ALA A 65 15.33 -4.55 -8.85
CA ALA A 65 15.52 -3.38 -7.99
C ALA A 65 15.75 -3.81 -6.53
N ARG A 66 16.73 -3.21 -5.87
CA ARG A 66 17.07 -3.42 -4.46
C ARG A 66 16.91 -2.13 -3.65
N PHE A 67 16.61 -2.26 -2.37
CA PHE A 67 16.27 -1.17 -1.46
C PHE A 67 16.87 -1.41 -0.07
N ASP A 68 17.27 -0.34 0.60
CA ASP A 68 17.88 -0.40 1.93
C ASP A 68 16.83 -0.64 3.02
N THR A 69 15.56 -0.34 2.71
CA THR A 69 14.45 -0.51 3.65
C THR A 69 13.25 -1.25 3.05
N VAL A 70 12.57 -2.02 3.90
CA VAL A 70 11.29 -2.68 3.58
C VAL A 70 10.23 -1.67 3.12
N VAL A 71 10.24 -0.45 3.68
CA VAL A 71 9.25 0.59 3.36
C VAL A 71 9.41 1.07 1.92
N GLU A 72 10.64 1.27 1.47
CA GLU A 72 10.93 1.70 0.09
C GLU A 72 10.64 0.60 -0.92
N MET A 73 11.04 -0.63 -0.61
CA MET A 73 10.69 -1.81 -1.40
C MET A 73 9.16 -1.96 -1.51
N ASN A 74 8.41 -1.89 -0.42
CA ASN A 74 6.95 -1.97 -0.45
C ASN A 74 6.32 -0.84 -1.27
N ARG A 75 6.80 0.40 -1.09
CA ARG A 75 6.36 1.54 -1.91
C ARG A 75 6.59 1.28 -3.40
N HIS A 76 7.75 0.76 -3.78
CA HIS A 76 8.05 0.37 -5.15
C HIS A 76 7.08 -0.72 -5.64
N MET A 77 6.87 -1.78 -4.85
CA MET A 77 5.97 -2.89 -5.17
C MET A 77 4.54 -2.39 -5.43
N HIS A 78 4.04 -1.45 -4.63
CA HIS A 78 2.73 -0.82 -4.85
C HIS A 78 2.69 0.04 -6.13
N GLN A 79 3.69 0.90 -6.34
CA GLN A 79 3.72 1.81 -7.48
C GLN A 79 3.85 1.07 -8.82
N LYS A 80 4.65 0.01 -8.84
CA LYS A 80 4.90 -0.79 -10.04
C LYS A 80 3.98 -1.99 -10.17
N SER A 81 3.21 -2.31 -9.13
CA SER A 81 2.36 -3.51 -9.09
C SER A 81 3.16 -4.81 -9.33
N HIS A 82 4.36 -4.88 -8.74
CA HIS A 82 5.34 -5.97 -8.91
C HIS A 82 5.11 -7.16 -7.96
N TRP A 83 3.88 -7.33 -7.47
CA TRP A 83 3.54 -8.46 -6.61
C TRP A 83 3.40 -9.75 -7.42
N ARG A 84 4.25 -10.74 -7.15
CA ARG A 84 4.36 -11.95 -7.98
C ARG A 84 3.23 -12.96 -7.73
N ASN A 85 2.72 -13.03 -6.51
CA ASN A 85 1.83 -14.12 -6.09
C ASN A 85 0.38 -13.97 -6.55
N HIS A 86 -0.11 -12.75 -6.75
CA HIS A 86 -1.50 -12.53 -7.18
C HIS A 86 -1.52 -11.73 -8.47
N TRP A 87 -1.42 -12.45 -9.59
CA TRP A 87 -1.25 -11.87 -10.92
C TRP A 87 -2.52 -11.94 -11.77
N CYS A 88 -2.86 -10.85 -12.45
CA CYS A 88 -3.86 -10.84 -13.51
C CYS A 88 -3.17 -11.00 -14.87
N GLY A 89 -3.41 -12.14 -15.54
CA GLY A 89 -2.81 -12.43 -16.85
C GLY A 89 -3.31 -11.53 -18.00
N GLU A 90 -4.56 -11.09 -17.95
CA GLU A 90 -5.14 -10.21 -18.98
C GLU A 90 -4.60 -8.77 -18.88
N CYS A 91 -4.45 -8.25 -17.66
CA CYS A 91 -3.93 -6.90 -17.42
C CYS A 91 -2.41 -6.84 -17.24
N GLN A 92 -1.74 -7.99 -17.17
CA GLN A 92 -0.32 -8.12 -16.84
C GLN A 92 0.05 -7.31 -15.59
N ARG A 93 -0.70 -7.50 -14.50
CA ARG A 93 -0.55 -6.71 -13.27
C ARG A 93 -0.57 -7.58 -12.01
N GLY A 94 0.35 -7.33 -11.09
CA GLY A 94 0.43 -7.96 -9.77
C GLY A 94 -0.35 -7.23 -8.68
N PHE A 95 -0.89 -7.98 -7.74
CA PHE A 95 -1.63 -7.49 -6.58
C PHE A 95 -1.03 -8.02 -5.28
N GLU A 96 -1.05 -7.18 -4.25
CA GLU A 96 -0.48 -7.50 -2.93
C GLU A 96 -1.19 -8.68 -2.23
N SER A 97 -2.46 -8.91 -2.54
CA SER A 97 -3.25 -9.97 -1.92
C SER A 97 -4.25 -10.61 -2.87
N GLU A 98 -4.67 -11.84 -2.56
CA GLU A 98 -5.70 -12.56 -3.31
C GLU A 98 -7.04 -11.80 -3.28
N ALA A 99 -7.36 -11.14 -2.16
CA ALA A 99 -8.56 -10.32 -2.04
C ALA A 99 -8.55 -9.13 -3.03
N ASN A 100 -7.40 -8.47 -3.19
CA ASN A 100 -7.23 -7.38 -4.14
C ASN A 100 -7.35 -7.87 -5.58
N LEU A 101 -6.76 -9.02 -5.92
CA LEU A 101 -6.91 -9.64 -7.24
C LEU A 101 -8.38 -10.00 -7.52
N LYS A 102 -9.08 -10.63 -6.57
CA LYS A 102 -10.52 -10.94 -6.71
C LYS A 102 -11.36 -9.68 -6.92
N ALA A 103 -11.11 -8.62 -6.16
CA ALA A 103 -11.80 -7.34 -6.32
C ALA A 103 -11.55 -6.75 -7.71
N HIS A 104 -10.31 -6.82 -8.21
CA HIS A 104 -9.95 -6.38 -9.56
C HIS A 104 -10.66 -7.19 -10.66
N LEU A 105 -10.66 -8.52 -10.57
CA LEU A 105 -11.38 -9.39 -11.51
C LEU A 105 -12.91 -9.18 -11.47
N ASN A 106 -13.43 -8.63 -10.38
CA ASN A 106 -14.83 -8.26 -10.24
C ASN A 106 -15.13 -6.80 -10.62
N SER A 107 -14.13 -6.04 -11.08
CA SER A 107 -14.29 -4.65 -11.51
C SER A 107 -14.75 -4.53 -12.96
N SER A 108 -15.02 -3.30 -13.41
CA SER A 108 -15.43 -2.99 -14.79
C SER A 108 -14.38 -3.30 -15.84
N VAL A 109 -13.14 -3.57 -15.42
CA VAL A 109 -12.07 -3.98 -16.34
C VAL A 109 -12.33 -5.39 -16.90
N HIS A 110 -12.84 -6.30 -16.06
CA HIS A 110 -13.06 -7.72 -16.44
C HIS A 110 -14.53 -8.13 -16.47
N ARG A 111 -15.42 -7.37 -15.84
CA ARG A 111 -16.86 -7.62 -15.85
C ARG A 111 -17.62 -6.53 -16.60
N LYS A 112 -18.65 -6.95 -17.32
CA LYS A 112 -19.61 -6.04 -17.96
C LYS A 112 -20.48 -5.34 -16.92
N ASP A 113 -20.85 -4.10 -17.24
CA ASP A 113 -21.80 -3.31 -16.47
C ASP A 113 -23.21 -3.90 -16.59
N ASN A 114 -23.57 -4.78 -15.66
CA ASN A 114 -24.84 -5.49 -15.67
C ASN A 114 -25.95 -4.78 -14.89
N ILE A 115 -25.61 -3.74 -14.12
CA ILE A 115 -26.56 -3.02 -13.26
C ILE A 115 -26.64 -1.59 -13.74
N THR A 116 -27.81 -1.17 -14.21
CA THR A 116 -28.03 0.19 -14.70
C THR A 116 -28.67 1.07 -13.63
N CYS A 117 -28.20 2.31 -13.49
CA CYS A 117 -28.91 3.31 -12.71
C CYS A 117 -30.33 3.51 -13.26
N PRO A 118 -31.38 3.42 -12.42
CA PRO A 118 -32.75 3.52 -12.90
C PRO A 118 -33.08 4.89 -13.51
N PHE A 119 -32.40 5.94 -13.06
CA PHE A 119 -32.65 7.33 -13.47
C PHE A 119 -31.85 7.77 -14.69
N CYS A 120 -30.54 7.55 -14.72
CA CYS A 120 -29.66 8.02 -15.80
C CYS A 120 -29.19 6.93 -16.76
N LYS A 121 -29.58 5.67 -16.52
CA LYS A 121 -29.21 4.47 -17.31
C LYS A 121 -27.71 4.19 -17.40
N ARG A 122 -26.86 4.90 -16.65
CA ARG A 122 -25.44 4.60 -16.52
C ARG A 122 -25.24 3.19 -15.98
N GLY A 123 -24.35 2.41 -16.62
CA GLY A 123 -23.98 1.07 -16.21
C GLY A 123 -23.01 1.05 -15.03
N PHE A 124 -23.14 0.01 -14.21
CA PHE A 124 -22.29 -0.31 -13.08
C PHE A 124 -22.14 -1.83 -12.96
N VAL A 125 -21.00 -2.27 -12.45
CA VAL A 125 -20.72 -3.69 -12.22
C VAL A 125 -21.31 -4.20 -10.90
N THR A 126 -21.47 -3.32 -9.91
CA THR A 126 -21.91 -3.68 -8.55
C THR A 126 -23.05 -2.78 -8.07
N ALA A 127 -23.92 -3.34 -7.21
CA ALA A 127 -25.01 -2.58 -6.60
C ALA A 127 -24.49 -1.41 -5.75
N THR A 128 -23.40 -1.62 -5.01
CA THR A 128 -22.71 -0.58 -4.23
C THR A 128 -22.27 0.59 -5.11
N GLY A 129 -21.82 0.33 -6.34
CA GLY A 129 -21.47 1.39 -7.29
C GLY A 129 -22.66 2.28 -7.65
N VAL A 130 -23.83 1.68 -7.87
CA VAL A 130 -25.08 2.43 -8.10
C VAL A 130 -25.47 3.22 -6.85
N THR A 131 -25.44 2.60 -5.67
CA THR A 131 -25.78 3.27 -4.41
C THR A 131 -24.88 4.46 -4.16
N HIS A 132 -23.56 4.31 -4.31
CA HIS A 132 -22.61 5.41 -4.15
C HIS A 132 -22.88 6.53 -5.15
N HIS A 133 -23.09 6.20 -6.43
CA HIS A 133 -23.45 7.18 -7.46
C HIS A 133 -24.67 8.04 -7.11
N LEU A 134 -25.68 7.43 -6.48
CA LEU A 134 -26.86 8.13 -6.00
C LEU A 134 -26.56 8.91 -4.71
N GLU A 135 -25.91 8.30 -3.72
CA GLU A 135 -25.62 8.96 -2.44
C GLU A 135 -24.72 10.20 -2.57
N THR A 136 -23.79 10.22 -3.53
CA THR A 136 -22.94 11.38 -3.79
C THR A 136 -23.60 12.45 -4.65
N GLY A 137 -24.86 12.27 -5.06
CA GLY A 137 -25.55 13.19 -5.98
C GLY A 137 -24.89 13.28 -7.37
N SER A 138 -24.07 12.28 -7.73
CA SER A 138 -23.37 12.24 -9.02
C SER A 138 -24.26 11.85 -10.19
N CYS A 139 -25.55 11.54 -9.93
CA CYS A 139 -26.54 11.25 -10.95
C CYS A 139 -27.01 12.53 -11.65
N PRO A 140 -26.75 12.71 -12.96
CA PRO A 140 -27.21 13.91 -13.67
C PRO A 140 -28.73 14.00 -13.75
N SER A 141 -29.41 12.85 -13.81
CA SER A 141 -30.88 12.75 -13.90
C SER A 141 -31.57 12.72 -12.54
N ALA A 142 -30.83 12.60 -11.44
CA ALA A 142 -31.35 12.57 -10.07
C ALA A 142 -30.41 13.31 -9.12
N ARG A 143 -30.05 14.56 -9.45
CA ARG A 143 -29.10 15.37 -8.66
C ARG A 143 -29.56 15.66 -7.23
N SER A 144 -30.87 15.71 -7.03
CA SER A 144 -31.47 15.90 -5.71
C SER A 144 -31.39 14.64 -4.84
N LEU A 145 -31.21 13.47 -5.45
CA LEU A 145 -31.03 12.23 -4.72
C LEU A 145 -29.56 12.16 -4.27
N ASN A 146 -29.36 12.21 -2.97
CA ASN A 146 -28.08 12.16 -2.27
C ASN A 146 -28.29 11.51 -0.89
N ARG A 147 -27.22 11.28 -0.15
CA ARG A 147 -27.29 10.60 1.14
C ARG A 147 -28.30 11.23 2.09
N ASP A 148 -28.31 12.54 2.23
CA ASP A 148 -29.18 13.25 3.17
C ASP A 148 -30.65 13.17 2.77
N THR A 149 -30.95 13.34 1.49
CA THR A 149 -32.33 13.25 0.97
C THR A 149 -32.86 11.82 1.05
N ILE A 150 -32.03 10.83 0.76
CA ILE A 150 -32.37 9.41 0.94
C ILE A 150 -32.68 9.12 2.41
N LEU A 151 -31.81 9.52 3.34
CA LEU A 151 -32.01 9.28 4.77
C LEU A 151 -33.23 10.02 5.32
N THR A 152 -33.47 11.25 4.85
CA THR A 152 -34.66 12.04 5.22
C THR A 152 -35.93 11.34 4.77
N GLU A 153 -35.97 10.85 3.53
CA GLU A 153 -37.13 10.15 3.00
C GLU A 153 -37.36 8.80 3.68
N ILE A 154 -36.28 8.09 4.04
CA ILE A 154 -36.35 6.86 4.85
C ILE A 154 -36.99 7.15 6.21
N ARG A 155 -36.53 8.17 6.94
CA ARG A 155 -37.10 8.56 8.25
C ARG A 155 -38.57 8.95 8.13
N ARG A 156 -38.96 9.61 7.04
CA ARG A 156 -40.35 10.00 6.77
C ARG A 156 -41.26 8.78 6.53
N ARG A 157 -40.76 7.75 5.85
CA ARG A 157 -41.53 6.54 5.50
C ARG A 157 -41.49 5.46 6.57
N ASP A 158 -40.44 5.43 7.39
CA ASP A 158 -40.25 4.48 8.47
C ASP A 158 -40.08 5.21 9.81
N PRO A 159 -41.12 5.92 10.29
CA PRO A 159 -41.02 6.72 11.52
C PRO A 159 -40.85 5.85 12.77
N ASN A 160 -41.24 4.57 12.70
CA ASN A 160 -41.22 3.62 13.80
C ASN A 160 -40.06 2.62 13.72
N HIS A 161 -39.13 2.77 12.78
CA HIS A 161 -37.95 1.91 12.65
C HIS A 161 -38.30 0.42 12.49
N LEU A 162 -39.34 0.13 11.72
CA LEU A 162 -39.76 -1.23 11.37
C LEU A 162 -38.86 -1.84 10.29
N ILE A 163 -38.31 -1.00 9.41
CA ILE A 163 -37.43 -1.41 8.30
C ILE A 163 -35.97 -1.10 8.65
N THR A 164 -35.73 0.08 9.21
CA THR A 164 -34.41 0.56 9.62
C THR A 164 -34.18 0.33 11.09
N LYS A 165 -32.98 -0.09 11.49
CA LYS A 165 -32.64 -0.12 12.91
C LYS A 165 -32.50 1.31 13.43
N LYS A 166 -33.09 1.57 14.60
CA LYS A 166 -32.81 2.81 15.34
C LYS A 166 -31.31 2.88 15.61
N LEU A 167 -30.64 3.88 15.04
CA LEU A 167 -29.25 4.15 15.35
C LEU A 167 -29.14 4.42 16.86
N LEU A 168 -28.11 3.87 17.51
CA LEU A 168 -27.79 4.24 18.88
C LEU A 168 -27.38 5.72 18.86
N THR A 169 -28.35 6.60 19.07
CA THR A 169 -28.09 8.01 19.31
C THR A 169 -27.44 8.08 20.68
N HIS A 170 -26.17 8.51 20.74
CA HIS A 170 -25.71 9.15 21.97
C HIS A 170 -26.70 10.27 22.29
N PRO A 171 -27.07 10.47 23.57
CA PRO A 171 -27.97 11.54 23.94
C PRO A 171 -27.45 12.85 23.34
N ASP A 172 -28.34 13.59 22.68
CA ASP A 172 -28.09 14.90 22.12
C ASP A 172 -27.69 15.86 23.26
N SER A 173 -26.43 15.80 23.70
CA SER A 173 -25.80 16.99 24.18
C SER A 173 -25.71 17.88 22.95
N SER A 174 -26.51 18.94 22.95
CA SER A 174 -26.35 20.12 22.09
C SER A 174 -24.92 20.63 22.24
N SER A 175 -24.00 19.93 21.59
CA SER A 175 -22.59 20.28 21.50
C SER A 175 -22.52 21.04 20.20
N THR A 176 -22.63 22.36 20.33
CA THR A 176 -22.25 23.29 19.26
C THR A 176 -20.84 22.91 18.85
N ILE A 177 -20.69 22.23 17.70
CA ILE A 177 -19.38 21.91 17.14
C ILE A 177 -18.83 23.21 16.57
N THR A 178 -18.17 23.99 17.43
CA THR A 178 -17.48 25.21 17.03
C THR A 178 -16.09 24.84 16.57
N ALA A 179 -15.85 24.92 15.26
CA ALA A 179 -14.50 24.76 14.71
C ALA A 179 -13.61 25.89 15.23
N THR A 180 -12.62 25.57 16.05
CA THR A 180 -11.62 26.52 16.54
C THR A 180 -10.40 26.55 15.62
N ARG A 181 -9.47 27.50 15.79
CA ARG A 181 -8.18 27.50 15.09
C ARG A 181 -7.36 26.21 15.29
N ALA A 182 -7.67 25.41 16.32
CA ALA A 182 -7.08 24.09 16.55
C ALA A 182 -7.68 22.97 15.66
N SER A 183 -8.83 23.23 15.01
CA SER A 183 -9.43 22.33 13.99
C SER A 183 -8.78 22.52 12.61
N TRP A 184 -7.88 23.50 12.47
CA TRP A 184 -7.12 23.74 11.26
C TRP A 184 -5.96 22.73 11.17
N ASN A 185 -5.97 21.90 10.13
CA ASN A 185 -4.87 20.99 9.82
C ASN A 185 -3.93 21.68 8.80
N PRO A 186 -2.71 22.11 9.20
CA PRO A 186 -1.75 22.79 8.33
C PRO A 186 -1.32 21.98 7.10
N TYR A 187 -1.46 20.66 7.14
CA TYR A 187 -0.87 19.75 6.17
C TYR A 187 -1.78 19.40 4.98
N ARG A 188 -2.90 20.12 4.79
CA ARG A 188 -3.54 20.11 3.47
C ARG A 188 -2.77 21.07 2.57
N GLU A 189 -1.80 20.52 1.84
CA GLU A 189 -1.30 21.21 0.65
C GLU A 189 -2.50 21.57 -0.25
N PRO A 190 -2.60 22.81 -0.74
CA PRO A 190 -3.63 23.18 -1.69
C PRO A 190 -3.42 22.35 -2.95
N LYS A 191 -4.41 21.52 -3.30
CA LYS A 191 -4.49 20.93 -4.63
C LYS A 191 -4.37 22.07 -5.65
N PRO A 192 -3.48 21.99 -6.65
CA PRO A 192 -3.41 23.00 -7.69
C PRO A 192 -4.78 23.14 -8.35
N ALA A 193 -5.24 24.38 -8.50
CA ALA A 193 -6.53 24.69 -9.09
C ALA A 193 -6.60 24.10 -10.52
N CYS A 194 -7.63 23.30 -10.79
CA CYS A 194 -7.99 22.93 -12.15
C CYS A 194 -8.29 24.22 -12.93
N GLN A 195 -7.38 24.59 -13.83
CA GLN A 195 -7.67 25.57 -14.87
C GLN A 195 -8.70 24.93 -15.82
N LEU A 196 -9.89 25.52 -15.88
CA LEU A 196 -10.85 25.21 -16.94
C LEU A 196 -10.24 25.69 -18.27
N PRO A 197 -10.22 24.87 -19.34
CA PRO A 197 -9.86 25.38 -20.66
C PRO A 197 -10.90 26.40 -21.10
N GLY A 198 -10.41 27.59 -21.43
CA GLY A 198 -11.21 28.67 -21.98
C GLY A 198 -11.85 28.30 -23.31
N SER A 199 -13.04 28.85 -23.49
CA SER A 199 -13.83 28.98 -24.71
C SER A 199 -13.03 29.37 -25.95
#